data_AF-A0A523YQ26-F1
#
_entry.id   AF-A0A523YQ26-F1
#
_cell.length_a   1.000
_cell.length_b   1.000
_cell.length_c   1.000
_cell.angle_alpha   90.00
_cell.angle_beta   90.00
_cell.angle_gamma   90.00
#
_symmetry.space_group_name_H-M   'P 1'
#
loop_
_entity.id
_entity.type
_entity.pdbx_description
1 polymer ?
#
loop_
_entity_poly.entity_id
_entity_poly.type
_entity_poly.pdbx_seq_one_letter_code
_entity_poly.pdbx_strand_id
1 'polypeptide(L)'
;MDKRTLLALGLSFLVFLVWSIVFSPKPEDRPTDKQSIAEKEQSQQEDQGQPFSEDRTMPSGPKRDLMLETGRDAKDITVETDLYTAIFSGSGPLIKSFKLSNYLSKL
;
A
#
# COMPACT_ATOMS: atom_id res chain seq x y z
N MET A 1 -27.57 46.24 -2.86
CA MET A 1 -26.82 45.01 -3.19
C MET A 1 -27.04 44.72 -4.67
N ASP A 2 -25.99 44.78 -5.48
CA ASP A 2 -26.12 44.65 -6.94
C ASP A 2 -26.59 43.26 -7.36
N LYS A 3 -27.55 43.22 -8.30
CA LYS A 3 -28.13 41.97 -8.88
C LYS A 3 -27.09 40.95 -9.34
N ARG A 4 -25.90 41.42 -9.72
CA ARG A 4 -24.76 40.58 -10.14
C ARG A 4 -24.17 39.79 -8.98
N THR A 5 -24.11 40.40 -7.79
CA THR A 5 -23.60 39.77 -6.57
C THR A 5 -24.53 38.67 -6.11
N LEU A 6 -25.85 38.87 -6.21
CA LEU A 6 -26.83 37.83 -5.89
C LEU A 6 -26.73 36.64 -6.85
N LEU A 7 -26.51 36.91 -8.14
CA LEU A 7 -26.37 35.90 -9.18
C LEU A 7 -25.09 35.09 -9.01
N ALA A 8 -23.97 35.75 -8.71
CA ALA A 8 -22.69 35.10 -8.43
C ALA A 8 -22.76 34.23 -7.17
N LEU A 9 -23.44 34.72 -6.12
CA LEU A 9 -23.64 33.97 -4.89
C LEU A 9 -24.46 32.70 -5.16
N GLY A 10 -25.57 32.80 -5.91
CA GLY A 10 -26.37 31.65 -6.32
C GLY A 10 -25.59 30.63 -7.16
N LEU A 11 -24.79 31.11 -8.11
CA LEU A 11 -23.95 30.23 -8.95
C LEU A 11 -22.89 29.48 -8.13
N SER A 12 -22.28 30.13 -7.14
CA SER A 12 -21.30 29.49 -6.26
C SER A 12 -21.92 28.35 -5.45
N PHE A 13 -23.12 28.57 -4.89
CA PHE A 13 -23.85 27.52 -4.19
C PHE A 13 -24.24 26.38 -5.13
N LEU A 14 -24.63 26.68 -6.37
CA LEU A 14 -24.99 25.66 -7.36
C LEU A 14 -23.82 24.71 -7.64
N VAL A 15 -22.63 25.25 -7.89
CA VAL A 15 -21.42 24.44 -8.12
C VAL A 15 -21.10 23.59 -6.89
N PHE A 16 -21.21 24.16 -5.69
CA PHE A 16 -20.96 23.44 -4.44
C PHE A 16 -21.96 22.29 -4.22
N LEU A 17 -23.24 22.49 -4.53
CA LEU A 17 -24.27 21.46 -4.40
C LEU A 17 -24.05 20.29 -5.38
N VAL A 18 -23.73 20.60 -6.64
CA VAL A 18 -23.42 19.57 -7.64
C VAL A 18 -22.21 18.77 -7.23
N TRP A 19 -21.15 19.45 -6.76
CA TRP A 19 -19.96 18.78 -6.26
C TRP A 19 -20.27 17.90 -5.04
N SER A 20 -21.03 18.43 -4.08
CA SER A 20 -21.44 17.68 -2.89
C SER A 20 -22.22 16.43 -3.26
N ILE A 21 -23.17 16.47 -4.21
CA ILE A 21 -23.96 15.29 -4.58
C ILE A 21 -23.10 14.24 -5.29
N VAL A 22 -22.22 14.66 -6.21
CA VAL A 22 -21.36 13.72 -6.96
C VAL A 22 -20.32 13.06 -6.05
N PHE A 23 -19.84 13.76 -5.02
CA PHE A 23 -18.76 13.29 -4.15
C PHE A 23 -19.22 12.99 -2.71
N SER A 24 -20.52 13.00 -2.42
CA SER A 24 -21.03 12.67 -1.10
C SER A 24 -20.82 11.17 -0.82
N PRO A 25 -20.02 10.81 0.20
CA PRO A 25 -19.84 9.41 0.55
C PRO A 25 -21.14 8.84 1.12
N LYS A 26 -21.49 7.64 0.67
CA LYS A 26 -22.66 6.91 1.18
C LYS A 26 -22.41 6.58 2.65
N PRO A 27 -23.38 6.81 3.56
CA PRO A 27 -23.22 6.42 4.96
C PRO A 27 -23.03 4.90 5.03
N GLU A 28 -21.83 4.46 5.41
CA GLU A 28 -21.55 3.08 5.79
C GLU A 28 -22.28 2.79 7.10
N ASP A 29 -23.25 1.87 7.05
CA ASP A 29 -23.77 1.20 8.24
C ASP A 29 -22.62 0.43 8.89
N ARG A 30 -22.08 0.97 9.98
CA ARG A 30 -21.01 0.32 10.74
C ARG A 30 -21.61 -0.80 11.61
N PRO A 31 -21.28 -2.08 11.39
CA PRO A 31 -21.52 -3.08 12.41
C PRO A 31 -20.58 -2.81 13.60
N THR A 32 -21.15 -2.74 14.79
CA THR A 32 -20.41 -2.67 16.06
C THR A 32 -19.85 -4.06 16.35
N ASP A 33 -18.55 -4.27 16.17
CA ASP A 33 -17.88 -5.45 16.73
C ASP A 33 -17.15 -5.07 18.02
N LYS A 34 -17.73 -5.53 19.13
CA LYS A 34 -17.09 -5.67 20.42
C LYS A 34 -16.42 -7.03 20.46
N GLN A 35 -15.09 -7.07 20.52
CA GLN A 35 -14.25 -8.03 21.27
C GLN A 35 -12.89 -8.18 20.59
N SER A 36 -11.83 -7.79 21.29
CA SER A 36 -10.77 -8.74 21.67
C SER A 36 -9.79 -8.03 22.59
N ILE A 37 -10.08 -8.07 23.89
CA ILE A 37 -9.05 -8.09 24.92
C ILE A 37 -8.83 -9.56 25.21
N ALA A 38 -7.66 -10.08 24.84
CA ALA A 38 -6.93 -11.18 25.50
C ALA A 38 -6.01 -11.89 24.50
N GLU A 39 -4.83 -11.31 24.24
CA GLU A 39 -3.65 -12.15 23.93
C GLU A 39 -2.38 -11.38 24.31
N LYS A 40 -2.17 -11.25 25.62
CA LYS A 40 -0.92 -10.76 26.18
C LYS A 40 -0.62 -11.59 27.42
N GLU A 41 -0.27 -12.87 27.24
CA GLU A 41 0.39 -13.68 28.27
C GLU A 41 0.71 -15.08 27.73
N GLN A 42 1.68 -15.20 26.81
CA GLN A 42 2.45 -16.44 26.70
C GLN A 42 3.79 -16.19 26.02
N SER A 43 4.72 -15.55 26.74
CA SER A 43 6.12 -15.59 26.38
C SER A 43 6.96 -15.53 27.64
N GLN A 44 6.91 -16.61 28.41
CA GLN A 44 7.94 -16.94 29.39
C GLN A 44 8.33 -18.41 29.23
N GLN A 45 9.64 -18.59 29.23
CA GLN A 45 10.43 -19.77 29.60
C GLN A 45 11.10 -20.62 28.52
N GLU A 46 12.42 -20.72 28.73
CA GLU A 46 13.42 -21.69 28.26
C GLU A 46 13.81 -21.59 26.78
N ASP A 47 15.08 -21.34 26.43
CA ASP A 47 16.20 -22.19 26.84
C ASP A 47 17.54 -21.41 26.84
N GLN A 48 18.36 -21.69 27.85
CA GLN A 48 19.67 -21.09 28.09
C GLN A 48 20.75 -22.13 27.77
N GLY A 49 21.53 -21.88 26.71
CA GLY A 49 22.96 -22.20 26.67
C GLY A 49 23.39 -23.42 25.84
N GLN A 50 24.16 -23.18 24.78
CA GLN A 50 25.63 -23.37 24.74
C GLN A 50 26.17 -23.06 23.33
N PRO A 51 27.41 -22.53 23.21
CA PRO A 51 28.02 -22.24 21.92
C PRO A 51 28.74 -23.49 21.41
N PHE A 52 28.24 -24.11 20.35
CA PHE A 52 29.03 -25.05 19.56
C PHE A 52 29.57 -24.34 18.32
N SER A 53 30.80 -23.87 18.46
CA SER A 53 31.69 -23.65 17.31
C SER A 53 32.14 -25.02 16.83
N GLU A 54 31.60 -25.48 15.71
CA GLU A 54 32.28 -26.46 14.88
C GLU A 54 32.32 -25.94 13.45
N ASP A 55 33.56 -25.78 13.01
CA ASP A 55 34.03 -25.49 11.68
C ASP A 55 33.32 -26.40 10.67
N ARG A 56 32.22 -25.91 10.10
CA ARG A 56 31.66 -26.49 8.90
C ARG A 56 32.28 -25.73 7.74
N THR A 57 33.41 -26.24 7.26
CA THR A 57 33.96 -25.93 5.94
C THR A 57 32.80 -26.08 4.94
N MET A 58 32.18 -24.96 4.58
CA MET A 58 31.18 -24.93 3.53
C MET A 58 31.89 -25.31 2.23
N PRO A 59 31.38 -26.28 1.44
CA PRO A 59 31.79 -26.34 0.05
C PRO A 59 31.48 -24.96 -0.54
N SER A 60 32.49 -24.32 -1.17
CA SER A 60 32.22 -23.17 -2.04
C SER A 60 31.23 -23.64 -3.09
N GLY A 61 29.94 -23.45 -2.82
CA GLY A 61 28.90 -23.55 -3.83
C GLY A 61 29.28 -22.63 -4.98
N PRO A 62 28.80 -22.90 -6.20
CA PRO A 62 29.07 -22.01 -7.32
C PRO A 62 28.67 -20.60 -6.89
N LYS A 63 29.67 -19.72 -6.77
CA LYS A 63 29.45 -18.28 -6.73
C LYS A 63 28.83 -17.98 -8.09
N ARG A 64 27.49 -18.08 -8.15
CA ARG A 64 26.75 -17.41 -9.19
C ARG A 64 27.03 -15.94 -8.89
N ASP A 65 28.03 -15.39 -9.56
CA ASP A 65 27.99 -14.00 -9.95
C ASP A 65 26.67 -13.85 -10.70
N LEU A 66 25.59 -13.61 -9.93
CA LEU A 66 24.41 -12.97 -10.44
C LEU A 66 24.89 -11.56 -10.75
N MET A 67 25.56 -11.44 -11.89
CA MET A 67 25.77 -10.17 -12.54
C MET A 67 24.35 -9.70 -12.87
N LEU A 68 23.72 -9.05 -11.89
CA LEU A 68 22.50 -8.29 -12.08
C LEU A 68 22.88 -7.29 -13.14
N GLU A 69 22.44 -7.56 -14.36
CA GLU A 69 22.71 -6.72 -15.51
C GLU A 69 21.95 -5.41 -15.31
N THR A 70 22.49 -4.55 -14.43
CA THR A 70 21.92 -3.29 -13.96
C THR A 70 22.10 -2.20 -15.03
N GLY A 71 22.28 -2.61 -16.28
CA GLY A 71 22.89 -1.78 -17.33
C GLY A 71 22.14 -1.76 -18.64
N ARG A 72 20.96 -2.40 -18.74
CA ARG A 72 20.05 -2.11 -19.84
C ARG A 72 19.01 -1.14 -19.31
N ASP A 73 18.69 -0.10 -20.09
CA ASP A 73 17.50 0.73 -19.93
C ASP A 73 16.26 -0.18 -19.99
N ALA A 74 15.99 -0.84 -18.86
CA ALA A 74 14.98 -1.85 -18.77
C ALA A 74 13.68 -1.13 -18.45
N LYS A 75 12.85 -1.03 -19.48
CA LYS A 75 11.58 -0.34 -19.43
C LYS A 75 10.69 -0.93 -18.34
N ASP A 76 10.04 -0.04 -17.59
CA ASP A 76 9.11 -0.44 -16.55
C ASP A 76 7.89 -1.14 -17.14
N ILE A 77 7.42 -2.15 -16.43
CA ILE A 77 6.28 -2.97 -16.81
C ILE A 77 5.10 -2.55 -15.93
N THR A 78 4.07 -1.99 -16.56
CA THR A 78 2.81 -1.64 -15.90
C THR A 78 1.83 -2.80 -16.05
N VAL A 79 1.31 -3.29 -14.92
CA VAL A 79 0.27 -4.31 -14.86
C VAL A 79 -1.00 -3.65 -14.34
N GLU A 80 -2.04 -3.63 -15.17
CA GLU A 80 -3.36 -3.10 -14.81
C GLU A 80 -4.35 -4.24 -14.63
N THR A 81 -5.07 -4.22 -13.51
CA THR A 81 -6.15 -5.16 -13.19
C THR A 81 -7.36 -4.38 -12.69
N ASP A 82 -8.48 -5.06 -12.50
CA ASP A 82 -9.70 -4.46 -11.95
C ASP A 82 -9.50 -3.94 -10.52
N LEU A 83 -8.63 -4.57 -9.73
CA LEU A 83 -8.44 -4.26 -8.30
C LEU A 83 -7.19 -3.43 -7.99
N TYR A 84 -6.17 -3.47 -8.84
CA TYR A 84 -4.91 -2.75 -8.60
C TYR A 84 -4.12 -2.44 -9.87
N THR A 85 -3.24 -1.46 -9.76
CA THR A 85 -2.19 -1.12 -10.73
C THR A 85 -0.83 -1.30 -10.07
N ALA A 86 0.06 -2.06 -10.72
CA ALA A 86 1.42 -2.29 -10.24
C ALA A 86 2.46 -1.90 -11.30
N ILE A 87 3.57 -1.29 -10.87
CA ILE A 87 4.71 -0.94 -11.74
C ILE A 87 5.91 -1.76 -11.30
N PHE A 88 6.40 -2.63 -12.18
CA PHE A 88 7.58 -3.46 -11.95
C PHE A 88 8.79 -2.89 -12.69
N SER A 89 9.95 -2.93 -12.03
CA SER A 89 11.22 -2.54 -12.65
C SER A 89 11.63 -3.58 -13.68
N GLY A 90 11.94 -3.15 -14.90
CA GLY A 90 12.45 -4.08 -15.92
C GLY A 90 13.85 -4.64 -15.59
N SER A 91 14.58 -3.98 -14.67
CA SER A 91 15.98 -4.28 -14.33
C SER A 91 16.14 -5.25 -13.15
N GLY A 92 15.06 -5.83 -12.62
CA GLY A 92 15.15 -6.78 -11.52
C GLY A 92 13.84 -7.01 -10.76
N PRO A 93 13.86 -7.76 -9.65
CA PRO A 93 12.67 -8.12 -8.87
C PRO A 93 12.21 -6.98 -7.94
N LEU A 94 12.13 -5.75 -8.45
CA LEU A 94 11.72 -4.57 -7.68
C LEU A 94 10.34 -4.09 -8.14
N ILE A 95 9.45 -3.85 -7.17
CA ILE A 95 8.16 -3.19 -7.39
C ILE A 95 8.35 -1.70 -7.10
N LYS A 96 8.09 -0.85 -8.09
CA LYS A 96 8.21 0.61 -7.98
C LYS A 96 6.95 1.25 -7.41
N SER A 97 5.77 0.73 -7.72
CA SER A 97 4.51 1.27 -7.21
C SER A 97 3.43 0.19 -7.18
N PHE A 98 2.58 0.22 -6.16
CA PHE A 98 1.43 -0.66 -6.03
C PHE A 98 0.24 0.16 -5.52
N LYS A 99 -0.76 0.37 -6.38
CA LYS A 99 -1.95 1.17 -6.09
C LYS A 99 -3.19 0.30 -6.12
N LEU A 100 -3.96 0.29 -5.03
CA LEU A 100 -5.25 -0.40 -4.97
C LEU A 100 -6.36 0.54 -5.46
N SER A 101 -7.17 0.06 -6.40
CA SER A 101 -8.21 0.87 -7.06
C SER A 101 -9.47 1.03 -6.19
N ASN A 102 -9.86 -0.02 -5.47
CA ASN A 102 -11.15 -0.09 -4.75
C ASN A 102 -11.03 0.07 -3.23
N TYR A 103 -9.88 0.50 -2.71
CA TYR A 103 -9.65 0.64 -1.28
C TYR A 103 -9.33 2.09 -0.91
N LEU A 104 -10.14 2.66 -0.03
CA LEU A 104 -9.86 3.94 0.63
C LEU A 104 -8.73 3.72 1.63
N SER A 105 -7.59 4.38 1.43
CA SER A 105 -6.52 4.45 2.44
C SER A 105 -7.00 5.33 3.60
N LYS A 106 -7.72 4.73 4.54
CA LYS A 106 -8.12 5.39 5.77
C LYS A 106 -6.90 5.39 6.70
N LEU A 107 -6.25 6.55 6.83
CA LEU A 107 -5.25 6.81 7.87
C LEU A 107 -5.94 7.11 9.21
#